data_AF-A0A2V6C8B0-F1
#
_entry.id   AF-A0A2V6C8B0-F1
#
_cell.length_a   1.000
_cell.length_b   1.000
_cell.length_c   1.000
_cell.angle_alpha   90.00
_cell.angle_beta   90.00
_cell.angle_gamma   90.00
#
_symmetry.space_group_name_H-M   'P 1'
#
loop_
_entity.id
_entity.type
_entity.pdbx_description
1 polymer ?
#
loop_
_entity_poly.entity_id
_entity_poly.type
_entity_poly.pdbx_seq_one_letter_code
_entity_poly.pdbx_strand_id
1 'polypeptide(L)' 'MVGQQIEIGGAVLFLAEPRTPCEKMDAICQGLRERMQNNRQGVMAQVVKSGRIRVNDPIKLVKDVRPA' A
#
# COMPACT_ATOMS: atom_id res chain seq x y z
N MET A 1 -7.13 5.79 -4.37
CA MET A 1 -5.99 4.84 -4.41
C MET A 1 -6.39 3.49 -3.81
N VAL A 2 -7.06 3.47 -2.65
CA VAL A 2 -7.76 2.28 -2.14
C VAL A 2 -8.74 1.71 -3.17
N GLY A 3 -8.93 0.38 -3.17
CA GLY A 3 -9.81 -0.35 -4.09
C GLY A 3 -9.15 -0.74 -5.42
N GLN A 4 -7.87 -0.43 -5.61
CA GLN A 4 -7.13 -0.71 -6.85
C GLN A 4 -6.26 -1.96 -6.69
N GLN A 5 -6.09 -2.70 -7.80
CA GLN A 5 -5.05 -3.73 -7.89
C GLN A 5 -3.86 -3.20 -8.67
N ILE A 6 -2.67 -3.48 -8.15
CA ILE A 6 -1.40 -3.12 -8.78
C ILE A 6 -0.55 -4.37 -9.00
N GLU A 7 0.23 -4.35 -10.08
CA GLU A 7 1.26 -5.33 -10.37
C GLU A 7 2.63 -4.72 -10.08
N ILE A 8 3.48 -5.48 -9.39
CA ILE A 8 4.88 -5.16 -9.14
C ILE A 8 5.69 -6.43 -9.35
N GLY A 9 6.60 -6.41 -10.33
CA GLY A 9 7.40 -7.60 -10.68
C GLY A 9 6.50 -8.78 -11.04
N GLY A 10 6.60 -9.87 -10.27
CA GLY A 10 5.73 -11.05 -10.43
C GLY A 10 4.50 -11.09 -9.52
N ALA A 11 4.27 -10.08 -8.67
CA ALA A 11 3.23 -10.08 -7.64
C ALA A 11 2.05 -9.15 -8.00
N VAL A 12 0.85 -9.50 -7.52
CA VAL A 12 -0.35 -8.65 -7.61
C VAL A 12 -0.85 -8.33 -6.20
N LEU A 13 -1.04 -7.04 -5.93
CA LEU A 13 -1.46 -6.51 -4.63
C LEU A 13 -2.76 -5.73 -4.78
N PHE A 14 -3.70 -5.91 -3.85
CA PHE A 14 -4.91 -5.10 -3.71
C PHE A 14 -4.71 -4.06 -2.61
N LEU A 15 -4.90 -2.78 -2.94
CA LEU A 15 -4.78 -1.67 -1.99
C LEU A 15 -6.04 -1.57 -1.14
N ALA A 16 -6.00 -2.16 0.05
CA ALA A 16 -7.19 -2.46 0.85
C ALA A 16 -7.70 -1.28 1.66
N GLU A 17 -6.81 -0.58 2.37
CA GLU A 17 -7.20 0.49 3.28
C GLU A 17 -6.06 1.48 3.54
N PRO A 18 -6.37 2.71 3.99
CA PRO A 18 -5.34 3.61 4.50
C PRO A 18 -4.69 3.01 5.75
N ARG A 19 -3.38 3.21 5.91
CA ARG A 19 -2.71 2.83 7.17
C ARG A 19 -3.33 3.61 8.33
N THR A 20 -3.47 3.01 9.51
CA THR A 20 -3.78 3.76 10.73
C THR A 20 -2.49 4.19 11.43
N PRO A 21 -2.19 5.51 11.57
CA PRO A 21 -1.07 5.96 12.38
C PRO A 21 -1.27 5.58 13.85
N CYS A 22 -0.23 5.03 14.49
CA CYS A 22 -0.28 4.59 15.89
C CYS A 22 0.83 5.25 16.72
N GLU A 23 0.79 5.03 18.04
CA GLU A 23 1.76 5.53 19.03
C GLU A 23 3.21 5.14 18.70
N LYS A 24 3.42 4.01 18.01
CA LYS A 24 4.77 3.62 17.56
C LYS A 24 5.38 4.62 16.57
N MET A 25 4.57 5.40 15.85
CA MET A 25 5.08 6.45 14.96
C MET A 25 5.67 7.61 15.78
N ASP A 26 4.98 8.03 16.85
CA ASP A 26 5.48 9.10 17.73
C ASP A 26 6.74 8.68 18.49
N ALA A 27 6.88 7.39 18.80
CA ALA A 27 8.11 6.85 19.39
C ALA A 27 9.33 6.94 18.44
N ILE A 28 9.13 6.93 17.12
CA ILE A 28 10.20 7.15 16.13
C ILE A 28 10.55 8.62 16.03
N CYS A 29 9.53 9.48 15.97
CA CYS A 29 9.69 10.93 15.91
C CYS A 29 8.44 11.59 16.50
N GLN A 30 8.62 12.39 17.56
CA GLN A 30 7.52 13.06 18.24
C GLN A 30 6.68 13.90 17.26
N GLY A 31 5.36 13.69 17.27
CA GLY A 31 4.41 14.38 16.38
C GLY A 31 4.29 13.75 14.98
N LEU A 32 5.00 12.66 14.69
CA LEU A 32 4.90 11.97 13.42
C LEU A 32 3.49 11.44 13.15
N ARG A 33 2.80 10.92 14.18
CA ARG A 33 1.43 10.39 14.02
C ARG A 33 0.47 11.46 13.47
N GLU A 34 0.56 12.68 13.98
CA GLU A 34 -0.23 13.81 13.51
C GLU A 34 0.18 14.26 12.10
N ARG A 35 1.48 14.30 11.82
CA ARG A 35 1.99 14.61 10.47
C ARG A 35 1.57 13.60 9.42
N MET A 36 1.27 12.36 9.80
CA MET A 36 0.77 11.33 8.89
C MET A 36 -0.74 11.45 8.60
N GLN A 37 -1.48 12.27 9.33
CA GLN A 37 -2.91 12.53 9.05
C GLN A 37 -3.10 13.21 7.69
N ASN A 38 -4.36 13.26 7.23
CA ASN A 38 -4.78 13.85 5.96
C ASN A 38 -4.15 13.16 4.74
N ASN A 39 -4.26 11.83 4.69
CA ASN A 39 -3.80 10.99 3.55
C ASN A 39 -2.28 10.99 3.32
N ARG A 40 -1.47 11.22 4.38
CA ARG A 40 0.01 11.21 4.34
C ARG A 40 0.63 9.96 4.97
N GLN A 41 -0.18 8.94 5.23
CA GLN A 41 0.19 7.73 5.96
C GLN A 41 0.44 6.50 5.07
N GLY A 42 0.18 6.61 3.76
CA GLY A 42 0.20 5.48 2.84
C GLY A 42 -0.99 4.54 3.02
N VAL A 43 -0.91 3.36 2.39
CA VAL A 43 -1.98 2.35 2.36
C VAL A 43 -1.43 0.97 2.69
N MET A 44 -2.28 0.11 3.25
CA MET A 44 -2.04 -1.31 3.42
C MET A 44 -2.51 -2.06 2.18
N ALA A 45 -1.79 -3.13 1.82
CA ALA A 45 -2.11 -3.94 0.66
C ALA A 45 -2.21 -5.42 1.03
N GLN A 46 -3.14 -6.13 0.39
CA GLN A 46 -3.29 -7.57 0.48
C GLN A 46 -2.66 -8.22 -0.75
N VAL A 47 -1.94 -9.32 -0.54
CA VAL A 47 -1.39 -10.12 -1.66
C VAL A 47 -2.52 -10.91 -2.31
N VAL A 48 -2.84 -10.60 -3.56
CA VAL A 48 -3.80 -11.34 -4.39
C VAL A 48 -3.08 -12.49 -5.11
N LYS A 49 -1.86 -12.24 -5.58
CA LYS A 49 -0.99 -13.24 -6.19
C LYS A 49 0.45 -13.05 -5.70
N SER A 50 1.01 -14.11 -5.13
CA SER A 50 2.42 -14.15 -4.70
C SER A 50 3.36 -14.13 -5.90
N GLY A 51 4.49 -13.44 -5.74
CA GLY A 51 5.54 -13.37 -6.75
C GLY A 51 6.77 -12.64 -6.22
N ARG A 52 7.84 -12.65 -7.01
CA ARG A 52 9.09 -11.97 -6.64
C ARG A 52 9.03 -10.50 -7.06
N ILE A 53 9.35 -9.61 -6.12
CA ILE A 53 9.54 -8.17 -6.33
C ILE A 53 11.03 -7.88 -6.21
N ARG A 54 11.54 -7.00 -7.06
CA ARG A 54 12.92 -6.47 -7.04
C ARG A 54 12.89 -4.94 -6.97
N VAL A 55 13.97 -4.37 -6.45
CA VAL A 55 14.17 -2.91 -6.50
C VAL A 55 14.13 -2.48 -7.97
N ASN A 56 13.44 -1.37 -8.23
CA ASN A 56 13.18 -0.81 -9.57
C ASN A 56 12.16 -1.58 -10.43
N ASP A 57 11.47 -2.59 -9.90
CA ASP A 57 10.30 -3.13 -10.61
C ASP A 57 9.23 -2.02 -10.74
N PRO A 58 8.65 -1.83 -11.94
CA PRO A 58 7.64 -0.81 -12.16
C PRO A 58 6.35 -1.17 -11.44
N ILE A 59 5.70 -0.16 -10.86
CA ILE A 59 4.36 -0.29 -10.29
C ILE A 59 3.35 0.04 -11.39
N LYS A 60 2.50 -0.92 -11.74
CA LYS A 60 1.50 -0.76 -12.80
C LYS A 60 0.10 -0.97 -12.24
N LEU A 61 -0.85 -0.15 -12.66
CA LEU A 61 -2.26 -0.41 -12.39
C LEU A 61 -2.71 -1.60 -13.24
N VAL A 62 -3.36 -2.58 -12.60
CA VAL A 62 -3.99 -3.68 -13.34
C VAL A 62 -5.19 -3.10 -14.07
N LYS A 63 -5.14 -3.11 -15.41
CA LYS A 63 -6.29 -2.73 -16.24
C LYS A 63 -7.22 -3.93 -16.26
N ASP A 64 -8.41 -3.74 -15.68
CA ASP A 64 -9.52 -4.69 -15.62
C ASP A 64 -9.45 -5.74 -14.49
N VAL A 65 -10.21 -5.50 -13.42
CA VAL A 65 -10.58 -6.51 -12.42
C VAL A 65 -12.06 -6.80 -12.62
N ARG A 66 -12.38 -7.82 -13.42
CA ARG A 66 -13.71 -8.43 -13.30
C ARG A 66 -13.73 -9.20 -11.98
N PRO A 67 -14.68 -8.93 -11.08
CA PRO A 67 -14.85 -9.77 -9.90
C PRO A 67 -15.18 -11.19 -10.36
N ALA A 68 -14.56 -12.18 -9.72
CA ALA A 68 -14.93 -13.59 -9.84
C ALA A 68 -16.31 -13.82 -9.21
#